data_AF-A0A147GP58-F1
#
_entry.id   AF-A0A147GP58-F1
#
_cell.length_a   1.000
_cell.length_b   1.000
_cell.length_c   1.000
_cell.angle_alpha   90.00
_cell.angle_beta   90.00
_cell.angle_gamma   90.00
#
_symmetry.space_group_name_H-M   'P 1'
#
loop_
_entity.id
_entity.type
_entity.pdbx_description
1 polymer ?
#
loop_
_entity_poly.entity_id
_entity_poly.type
_entity_poly.pdbx_seq_one_letter_code
_entity_poly.pdbx_strand_id
1 'polypeptide(L)'
;MTPAEKKKAWEDFQVRQRTAQAVYDNFRYTDAQREQLIDFIGAAMTVIRGDAPFESLARLVPITDRRPAIVSGQAYRGGTNFIFDACFLNQWTSIYMLATTDAQGNVEPYHFQIEFSPPMDLDRQRLEQLLKLKVARGWLHDGGNLYPPAVIMHLGIVYQPATFEYDLLNPPYAPYTVKALLDYTQPRDQDPYAATRMVRLEIRRDYLTPEQLRERDQKRFGDMPTTGQKVTQGWLAAIKQE
;
A
#
# COMPACT_ATOMS: atom_id res chain seq x y z
N MET A 1 -6.40 9.98 43.35
CA MET A 1 -6.32 8.51 43.47
C MET A 1 -5.43 8.11 44.63
N THR A 2 -5.94 7.29 45.54
CA THR A 2 -5.21 6.69 46.66
C THR A 2 -4.24 5.59 46.16
N PRO A 3 -3.25 5.17 46.97
CA PRO A 3 -2.37 4.06 46.62
C PRO A 3 -3.12 2.75 46.31
N ALA A 4 -4.21 2.48 47.03
CA ALA A 4 -5.06 1.30 46.80
C ALA A 4 -5.80 1.38 45.45
N GLU A 5 -6.33 2.56 45.09
CA GLU A 5 -6.97 2.79 43.80
C GLU A 5 -5.98 2.65 42.63
N LYS A 6 -4.73 3.11 42.79
CA LYS A 6 -3.67 2.93 41.78
C LYS A 6 -3.32 1.46 41.58
N LYS A 7 -3.18 0.70 42.67
CA LYS A 7 -2.91 -0.74 42.61
C LYS A 7 -4.03 -1.50 41.90
N LYS A 8 -5.29 -1.23 42.26
CA LYS A 8 -6.45 -1.84 41.60
C LYS A 8 -6.52 -1.50 40.11
N ALA A 9 -6.32 -0.23 39.75
CA ALA A 9 -6.32 0.20 38.35
C ALA A 9 -5.20 -0.48 37.52
N TRP A 10 -4.04 -0.72 38.13
CA TRP A 10 -2.94 -1.44 37.50
C TRP A 10 -3.27 -2.93 37.29
N GLU A 11 -3.84 -3.60 38.29
CA GLU A 11 -4.29 -5.00 38.18
C GLU A 11 -5.37 -5.15 37.09
N ASP A 12 -6.36 -4.25 37.07
CA ASP A 12 -7.41 -4.21 36.05
C ASP A 12 -6.83 -3.94 34.64
N PHE A 13 -5.80 -3.11 34.53
CA PHE A 13 -5.07 -2.88 33.29
C PHE A 13 -4.34 -4.15 32.82
N GLN A 14 -3.62 -4.85 33.71
CA GLN A 14 -2.90 -6.07 33.37
C GLN A 14 -3.83 -7.21 32.94
N VAL A 15 -5.03 -7.31 33.55
CA VAL A 15 -6.04 -8.28 33.11
C VAL A 15 -6.54 -7.94 31.71
N ARG A 16 -6.92 -6.66 31.45
CA ARG A 16 -7.35 -6.22 30.12
C ARG A 16 -6.28 -6.42 29.05
N GLN A 17 -5.02 -6.13 29.37
CA GLN A 17 -3.89 -6.32 28.47
C GLN A 17 -3.71 -7.80 28.10
N ARG A 18 -3.76 -8.71 29.08
CA ARG A 18 -3.66 -10.16 28.83
C ARG A 18 -4.82 -10.69 27.99
N THR A 19 -6.04 -10.22 28.26
CA THR A 19 -7.20 -10.59 27.45
C THR A 19 -7.05 -10.09 26.01
N ALA A 20 -6.65 -8.84 25.80
CA ALA A 20 -6.43 -8.29 24.47
C ALA A 20 -5.30 -9.03 23.72
N GLN A 21 -4.21 -9.37 24.40
CA GLN A 21 -3.13 -10.15 23.84
C GLN A 21 -3.60 -11.56 23.43
N ALA A 22 -4.38 -12.23 24.27
CA ALA A 22 -4.92 -13.54 23.94
C ALA A 22 -5.86 -13.49 22.71
N VAL A 23 -6.65 -12.43 22.56
CA VAL A 23 -7.48 -12.23 21.35
C VAL A 23 -6.59 -12.03 20.12
N TYR A 24 -5.53 -11.22 20.23
CA TYR A 24 -4.58 -11.00 19.15
C TYR A 24 -3.84 -12.29 18.73
N ASP A 25 -3.31 -13.04 19.70
CA ASP A 25 -2.53 -14.26 19.45
C ASP A 25 -3.37 -15.38 18.81
N ASN A 26 -4.67 -15.42 19.13
CA ASN A 26 -5.61 -16.40 18.59
C ASN A 26 -6.33 -15.94 17.33
N PHE A 27 -6.16 -14.68 16.91
CA PHE A 27 -6.81 -14.17 15.71
C PHE A 27 -6.28 -14.90 14.45
N ARG A 28 -7.20 -15.28 13.58
CA ARG A 28 -6.90 -15.87 12.27
C ARG A 28 -7.75 -15.21 11.22
N TYR A 29 -7.12 -14.82 10.11
CA TYR A 29 -7.86 -14.34 8.95
C TYR A 29 -8.66 -15.48 8.33
N THR A 30 -9.88 -15.16 7.90
CA THR A 30 -10.72 -16.05 7.10
C THR A 30 -10.28 -16.02 5.63
N ASP A 31 -10.67 -17.04 4.86
CA ASP A 31 -10.43 -17.04 3.40
C ASP A 31 -11.13 -15.87 2.72
N ALA A 32 -12.37 -15.54 3.13
CA ALA A 32 -13.10 -14.41 2.57
C ALA A 32 -12.35 -13.07 2.77
N GLN A 33 -11.76 -12.87 3.96
CA GLN A 33 -10.93 -11.69 4.24
C GLN A 33 -9.67 -11.66 3.37
N ARG A 34 -9.02 -12.82 3.16
CA ARG A 34 -7.86 -12.95 2.25
C ARG A 34 -8.23 -12.57 0.82
N GLU A 35 -9.30 -13.16 0.29
CA GLU A 35 -9.73 -12.92 -1.10
C GLU A 35 -10.15 -11.47 -1.33
N GLN A 36 -10.98 -10.90 -0.43
CA GLN A 36 -11.39 -9.50 -0.52
C GLN A 36 -10.18 -8.55 -0.50
N LEU A 37 -9.18 -8.85 0.34
CA LEU A 37 -7.96 -8.07 0.38
C LEU A 37 -7.14 -8.19 -0.91
N ILE A 38 -7.02 -9.39 -1.46
CA ILE A 38 -6.29 -9.65 -2.70
C ILE A 38 -6.91 -8.83 -3.85
N ASP A 39 -8.24 -8.81 -3.94
CA ASP A 39 -8.96 -7.98 -4.91
C ASP A 39 -8.66 -6.48 -4.69
N PHE A 40 -8.66 -6.04 -3.43
CA PHE A 40 -8.35 -4.65 -3.10
C PHE A 40 -6.90 -4.26 -3.43
N ILE A 41 -5.92 -5.15 -3.19
CA ILE A 41 -4.52 -4.96 -3.57
C ILE A 41 -4.38 -4.86 -5.10
N GLY A 42 -5.09 -5.70 -5.86
CA GLY A 42 -5.12 -5.65 -7.32
C GLY A 42 -5.73 -4.34 -7.84
N ALA A 43 -6.81 -3.87 -7.22
CA ALA A 43 -7.39 -2.56 -7.52
C ALA A 43 -6.42 -1.42 -7.19
N ALA A 44 -5.72 -1.50 -6.05
CA ALA A 44 -4.78 -0.47 -5.62
C ALA A 44 -3.60 -0.35 -6.59
N MET A 45 -3.10 -1.48 -7.10
CA MET A 45 -2.09 -1.51 -8.15
C MET A 45 -2.59 -0.81 -9.43
N THR A 46 -3.82 -1.10 -9.86
CA THR A 46 -4.43 -0.47 -11.04
C THR A 46 -4.52 1.06 -10.87
N VAL A 47 -4.91 1.53 -9.69
CA VAL A 47 -4.95 2.97 -9.37
C VAL A 47 -3.56 3.61 -9.33
N ILE A 48 -2.56 2.99 -8.68
CA ILE A 48 -1.18 3.52 -8.64
C ILE A 48 -0.57 3.60 -10.05
N ARG A 49 -0.86 2.62 -10.91
CA ARG A 49 -0.44 2.64 -12.32
C ARG A 49 -1.07 3.76 -13.13
N GLY A 50 -2.15 4.38 -12.62
CA GLY A 50 -2.94 5.36 -13.34
C GLY A 50 -3.87 4.71 -14.36
N ASP A 51 -4.23 3.44 -14.17
CA ASP A 51 -5.15 2.67 -15.02
C ASP A 51 -6.61 2.73 -14.50
N ALA A 52 -6.85 3.30 -13.31
CA ALA A 52 -8.18 3.52 -12.72
C ALA A 52 -8.19 4.80 -11.87
N PRO A 53 -9.34 5.47 -11.71
CA PRO A 53 -9.46 6.64 -10.84
C PRO A 53 -9.31 6.26 -9.37
N PHE A 54 -8.77 7.17 -8.55
CA PHE A 54 -8.60 6.95 -7.10
C PHE A 54 -9.92 6.60 -6.40
N GLU A 55 -11.02 7.21 -6.83
CA GLU A 55 -12.37 7.02 -6.30
C GLU A 55 -12.84 5.57 -6.39
N SER A 56 -12.33 4.79 -7.35
CA SER A 56 -12.66 3.36 -7.47
C SER A 56 -12.26 2.57 -6.22
N LEU A 57 -11.15 2.92 -5.55
CA LEU A 57 -10.73 2.28 -4.31
C LEU A 57 -11.64 2.62 -3.14
N ALA A 58 -12.03 3.89 -3.05
CA ALA A 58 -12.91 4.36 -1.99
C ALA A 58 -14.31 3.70 -2.04
N ARG A 59 -14.73 3.18 -3.21
CA ARG A 59 -15.95 2.38 -3.36
C ARG A 59 -15.78 0.95 -2.85
N LEU A 60 -14.58 0.36 -2.96
CA LEU A 60 -14.30 -0.99 -2.49
C LEU A 60 -14.08 -1.03 -0.98
N VAL A 61 -13.28 -0.08 -0.47
CA VAL A 61 -13.02 0.09 0.95
C VAL A 61 -13.18 1.58 1.28
N PRO A 62 -14.08 1.96 2.20
CA PRO A 62 -14.30 3.36 2.54
C PRO A 62 -13.06 4.03 3.15
N ILE A 63 -12.94 5.34 2.97
CA ILE A 63 -11.92 6.16 3.62
C ILE A 63 -12.47 6.64 4.96
N THR A 64 -11.76 6.35 6.05
CA THR A 64 -12.15 6.74 7.42
C THR A 64 -11.57 8.09 7.83
N ASP A 65 -10.40 8.45 7.29
CA ASP A 65 -9.69 9.67 7.67
C ASP A 65 -8.81 10.19 6.52
N ARG A 66 -8.57 11.51 6.54
CA ARG A 66 -7.72 12.22 5.58
C ARG A 66 -6.82 13.18 6.34
N ARG A 67 -5.51 13.00 6.20
CA ARG A 67 -4.52 13.83 6.91
C ARG A 67 -3.56 14.49 5.95
N PRO A 68 -3.14 15.74 6.19
CA PRO A 68 -1.98 16.30 5.51
C PRO A 68 -0.77 15.37 5.69
N ALA A 69 -0.06 15.10 4.60
CA ALA A 69 1.13 14.28 4.58
C ALA A 69 2.31 15.08 4.01
N ILE A 70 3.47 14.93 4.63
CA ILE A 70 4.71 15.45 4.07
C ILE A 70 5.11 14.53 2.93
N VAL A 71 5.25 15.11 1.75
CA VAL A 71 5.64 14.38 0.55
C VAL A 71 7.17 14.37 0.50
N SER A 72 7.78 13.18 0.52
CA SER A 72 9.22 13.06 0.29
C SER A 72 9.53 13.06 -1.21
N GLY A 73 10.47 13.89 -1.66
CA GLY A 73 10.93 13.94 -3.07
C GLY A 73 10.59 15.24 -3.80
N GLN A 74 10.61 15.21 -5.14
CA GLN A 74 10.39 16.37 -6.04
C GLN A 74 8.92 16.82 -6.16
N ALA A 75 8.04 16.42 -5.24
CA ALA A 75 6.64 16.83 -5.29
C ALA A 75 6.49 18.30 -4.84
N TYR A 76 6.08 19.16 -5.77
CA TYR A 76 5.84 20.59 -5.52
C TYR A 76 4.48 20.88 -4.84
N ARG A 77 3.75 19.84 -4.42
CA ARG A 77 2.39 19.94 -3.86
C ARG A 77 2.30 19.21 -2.52
N GLY A 78 1.50 19.76 -1.61
CA GLY A 78 1.18 19.09 -0.35
C GLY A 78 0.58 17.71 -0.60
N GLY A 79 0.91 16.75 0.26
CA GLY A 79 0.40 15.39 0.20
C GLY A 79 -0.83 15.23 1.07
N THR A 80 -1.66 14.26 0.73
CA THR A 80 -2.73 13.77 1.60
C THR A 80 -2.54 12.29 1.83
N ASN A 81 -2.61 11.88 3.10
CA ASN A 81 -2.73 10.50 3.51
C ASN A 81 -4.20 10.14 3.64
N PHE A 82 -4.66 9.20 2.83
CA PHE A 82 -6.01 8.64 2.85
C PHE A 82 -5.98 7.30 3.59
N ILE A 83 -6.64 7.25 4.74
CA ILE A 83 -6.70 6.05 5.60
C ILE A 83 -7.98 5.29 5.27
N PHE A 84 -7.85 4.02 4.91
CA PHE A 84 -8.98 3.16 4.55
C PHE A 84 -9.51 2.39 5.76
N ASP A 85 -10.79 2.02 5.72
CA ASP A 85 -11.42 1.20 6.75
C ASP A 85 -10.93 -0.24 6.69
N ALA A 86 -9.92 -0.55 7.52
CA ALA A 86 -9.39 -1.90 7.63
C ALA A 86 -10.25 -2.83 8.53
N CYS A 87 -11.40 -2.38 9.06
CA CYS A 87 -12.19 -3.18 10.00
C CYS A 87 -12.71 -4.50 9.41
N PHE A 88 -12.84 -4.61 8.08
CA PHE A 88 -13.17 -5.88 7.44
C PHE A 88 -12.10 -6.95 7.66
N LEU A 89 -10.85 -6.55 7.92
CA LEU A 89 -9.74 -7.42 8.30
C LEU A 89 -9.70 -7.60 9.81
N ASN A 90 -9.40 -6.53 10.53
CA ASN A 90 -9.41 -6.43 12.00
C ASN A 90 -9.07 -4.99 12.42
N GLN A 91 -9.09 -4.74 13.73
CA GLN A 91 -8.83 -3.42 14.31
C GLN A 91 -7.36 -2.98 14.37
N TRP A 92 -6.40 -3.88 14.11
CA TRP A 92 -4.96 -3.59 14.26
C TRP A 92 -4.25 -3.38 12.92
N THR A 93 -4.83 -3.88 11.82
CA THR A 93 -4.30 -3.72 10.47
C THR A 93 -4.52 -2.29 9.99
N SER A 94 -3.52 -1.71 9.33
CA SER A 94 -3.63 -0.38 8.73
C SER A 94 -3.53 -0.46 7.22
N ILE A 95 -4.33 0.34 6.53
CA ILE A 95 -4.33 0.47 5.07
C ILE A 95 -4.38 1.95 4.75
N TYR A 96 -3.42 2.43 3.94
CA TYR A 96 -3.43 3.81 3.53
C TYR A 96 -2.85 4.04 2.14
N MET A 97 -3.20 5.18 1.56
CA MET A 97 -2.64 5.67 0.31
C MET A 97 -2.21 7.12 0.46
N LEU A 98 -0.98 7.42 0.06
CA LEU A 98 -0.53 8.80 -0.13
C LEU A 98 -0.76 9.22 -1.57
N ALA A 99 -1.31 10.42 -1.71
CA ALA A 99 -1.51 11.05 -2.99
C ALA A 99 -1.22 12.55 -2.92
N THR A 100 -0.95 13.14 -4.08
CA THR A 100 -0.95 14.59 -4.25
C THR A 100 -2.29 15.05 -4.79
N THR A 101 -2.70 16.26 -4.45
CA THR A 101 -3.94 16.83 -4.98
C THR A 101 -3.60 18.04 -5.83
N ASP A 102 -4.20 18.15 -7.03
CA ASP A 102 -4.07 19.34 -7.87
C ASP A 102 -4.99 20.49 -7.42
N ALA A 103 -4.90 21.63 -8.11
CA ALA A 103 -5.71 22.82 -7.80
C ALA A 103 -7.20 22.61 -8.10
N GLN A 104 -7.55 21.60 -8.89
CA GLN A 104 -8.91 21.20 -9.26
C GLN A 104 -9.47 20.13 -8.31
N GLY A 105 -8.66 19.62 -7.39
CA GLY A 105 -9.05 18.57 -6.44
C GLY A 105 -8.80 17.15 -6.94
N ASN A 106 -8.19 16.95 -8.11
CA ASN A 106 -7.88 15.62 -8.61
C ASN A 106 -6.77 14.98 -7.78
N VAL A 107 -6.99 13.72 -7.40
CA VAL A 107 -6.09 12.94 -6.56
C VAL A 107 -5.16 12.12 -7.44
N GLU A 108 -3.86 12.36 -7.32
CA GLU A 108 -2.83 11.59 -8.01
C GLU A 108 -2.04 10.74 -7.00
N PRO A 109 -2.36 9.43 -6.89
CA PRO A 109 -1.77 8.53 -5.91
C PRO A 109 -0.38 8.08 -6.32
N TYR A 110 0.49 7.87 -5.34
CA TYR A 110 1.88 7.49 -5.59
C TYR A 110 2.44 6.46 -4.59
N HIS A 111 1.76 6.23 -3.46
CA HIS A 111 2.20 5.26 -2.47
C HIS A 111 0.99 4.59 -1.84
N PHE A 112 0.89 3.28 -1.96
CA PHE A 112 -0.07 2.43 -1.27
C PHE A 112 0.66 1.54 -0.27
N GLN A 113 0.10 1.39 0.93
CA GLN A 113 0.69 0.53 1.94
C GLN A 113 -0.37 -0.16 2.79
N ILE A 114 -0.04 -1.40 3.18
CA ILE A 114 -0.76 -2.18 4.18
C ILE A 114 0.25 -2.66 5.23
N GLU A 115 -0.07 -2.44 6.51
CA GLU A 115 0.65 -3.04 7.63
C GLU A 115 -0.26 -4.05 8.32
N PHE A 116 0.15 -5.32 8.31
CA PHE A 116 -0.62 -6.42 8.87
C PHE A 116 -0.33 -6.59 10.35
N SER A 117 -1.39 -6.61 11.14
CA SER A 117 -1.31 -6.92 12.56
C SER A 117 -2.56 -7.74 12.94
N PRO A 118 -2.43 -9.03 13.29
CA PRO A 118 -1.24 -9.87 13.15
C PRO A 118 -0.82 -10.10 11.68
N PRO A 119 0.39 -10.63 11.41
CA PRO A 119 0.81 -10.96 10.05
C PRO A 119 -0.14 -11.92 9.33
N MET A 120 -0.39 -11.66 8.05
CA MET A 120 -1.37 -12.42 7.25
C MET A 120 -0.69 -13.51 6.43
N ASP A 121 -1.29 -14.70 6.38
CA ASP A 121 -0.89 -15.75 5.44
C ASP A 121 -1.24 -15.32 4.01
N LEU A 122 -0.24 -14.85 3.26
CA LEU A 122 -0.37 -14.40 1.88
C LEU A 122 0.79 -14.95 1.07
N ASP A 123 0.49 -15.85 0.13
CA ASP A 123 1.50 -16.45 -0.73
C ASP A 123 2.13 -15.40 -1.66
N ARG A 124 3.47 -15.32 -1.59
CA ARG A 124 4.28 -14.41 -2.40
C ARG A 124 4.12 -14.71 -3.89
N GLN A 125 4.12 -15.98 -4.29
CA GLN A 125 4.02 -16.36 -5.70
C GLN A 125 2.68 -15.95 -6.29
N ARG A 126 1.60 -16.07 -5.51
CA ARG A 126 0.26 -15.62 -5.91
C ARG A 126 0.22 -14.10 -6.13
N LEU A 127 0.82 -13.32 -5.23
CA LEU A 127 0.91 -11.87 -5.38
C LEU A 127 1.80 -11.46 -6.56
N GLU A 128 2.92 -12.15 -6.77
CA GLU A 128 3.79 -11.94 -7.93
C GLU A 128 3.03 -12.10 -9.26
N GLN A 129 2.21 -13.15 -9.38
CA GLN A 129 1.39 -13.39 -10.57
C GLN A 129 0.28 -12.35 -10.74
N LEU A 130 -0.48 -12.09 -9.68
CA LEU A 130 -1.61 -11.16 -9.70
C LEU A 130 -1.17 -9.74 -10.09
N LEU A 131 -0.09 -9.27 -9.46
CA LEU A 131 0.43 -7.92 -9.65
C LEU A 131 1.37 -7.83 -10.86
N LYS A 132 1.60 -8.95 -11.57
CA LYS A 132 2.52 -9.05 -12.72
C LYS A 132 3.90 -8.49 -12.36
N LEU A 133 4.44 -8.95 -11.24
CA LEU A 133 5.73 -8.52 -10.73
C LEU A 133 6.86 -9.24 -11.47
N LYS A 134 7.96 -8.53 -11.68
CA LYS A 134 9.25 -9.10 -12.06
C LYS A 134 10.25 -8.78 -10.97
N VAL A 135 11.12 -9.73 -10.68
CA VAL A 135 12.25 -9.55 -9.76
C VAL A 135 13.00 -8.30 -10.21
N ALA A 136 13.05 -7.28 -9.35
CA ALA A 136 13.85 -6.09 -9.61
C ALA A 136 15.32 -6.53 -9.69
N ARG A 137 16.12 -5.93 -10.59
CA ARG A 137 17.55 -6.25 -10.64
C ARG A 137 18.16 -5.96 -9.27
N GLY A 138 18.59 -7.03 -8.60
CA GLY A 138 19.13 -6.99 -7.25
C GLY A 138 20.34 -6.08 -7.12
N TRP A 139 20.49 -5.50 -5.93
CA TRP A 139 21.73 -4.86 -5.48
C TRP A 139 22.78 -5.88 -5.02
N LEU A 140 22.35 -7.10 -4.68
CA LEU A 140 23.22 -8.17 -4.21
C LEU A 140 23.94 -8.84 -5.38
N HIS A 141 25.16 -9.30 -5.13
CA HIS A 141 26.01 -9.97 -6.12
C HIS A 141 25.40 -11.25 -6.70
N ASP A 142 24.41 -11.85 -6.02
CA ASP A 142 23.67 -13.03 -6.47
C ASP A 142 22.49 -12.69 -7.42
N GLY A 143 22.19 -11.41 -7.62
CA GLY A 143 21.08 -10.94 -8.46
C GLY A 143 19.70 -11.13 -7.82
N GLY A 144 19.63 -11.50 -6.53
CA GLY A 144 18.38 -11.66 -5.79
C GLY A 144 17.69 -10.34 -5.47
N ASN A 145 16.38 -10.36 -5.26
CA ASN A 145 15.59 -9.17 -4.94
C ASN A 145 15.29 -8.96 -3.45
N LEU A 146 15.89 -9.76 -2.58
CA LEU A 146 15.81 -9.56 -1.14
C LEU A 146 16.75 -8.42 -0.74
N TYR A 147 16.19 -7.29 -0.32
CA TYR A 147 16.92 -6.21 0.30
C TYR A 147 17.19 -6.59 1.77
N PRO A 148 18.47 -6.64 2.21
CA PRO A 148 18.80 -7.00 3.59
C PRO A 148 18.32 -5.92 4.56
N PRO A 149 18.09 -6.27 5.84
CA PRO A 149 17.68 -5.27 6.82
C PRO A 149 18.76 -4.21 6.99
N ALA A 150 18.36 -2.94 6.98
CA ALA A 150 19.26 -1.85 7.31
C ALA A 150 19.40 -1.79 8.84
N VAL A 151 20.60 -2.03 9.37
CA VAL A 151 20.87 -1.96 10.81
C VAL A 151 21.70 -0.72 11.09
N ILE A 152 21.25 0.12 12.03
CA ILE A 152 22.11 1.16 12.60
C ILE A 152 23.08 0.45 13.54
N MET A 153 24.22 0.04 12.99
CA MET A 153 25.19 -0.87 13.63
C MET A 153 25.61 -0.44 15.04
N HIS A 154 25.71 0.86 15.31
CA HIS A 154 26.12 1.38 16.62
C HIS A 154 25.00 1.45 17.66
N LEU A 155 23.74 1.25 17.26
CA LEU A 155 22.58 1.22 18.16
C LEU A 155 21.95 -0.18 18.26
N GLY A 156 22.34 -1.12 17.39
CA GLY A 156 21.68 -2.44 17.28
C GLY A 156 20.21 -2.34 16.85
N ILE A 157 19.79 -1.19 16.30
CA ILE A 157 18.42 -0.94 15.87
C ILE A 157 18.29 -1.32 14.40
N VAL A 158 17.35 -2.24 14.11
CA VAL A 158 16.90 -2.50 12.74
C VAL A 158 16.08 -1.28 12.29
N TYR A 159 16.62 -0.54 11.34
CA TYR A 159 16.03 0.67 10.76
C TYR A 159 15.06 0.35 9.61
N GLN A 160 15.33 -0.71 8.85
CA GLN A 160 14.42 -1.25 7.84
C GLN A 160 14.45 -2.79 7.89
N PRO A 161 13.28 -3.47 7.85
CA PRO A 161 13.20 -4.92 7.76
C PRO A 161 13.70 -5.43 6.40
N ALA A 162 13.94 -6.74 6.28
CA ALA A 162 14.32 -7.30 4.98
C ALA A 162 13.09 -7.34 4.08
N THR A 163 13.21 -6.87 2.84
CA THR A 163 12.06 -6.71 1.93
C THR A 163 12.36 -7.29 0.57
N PHE A 164 11.40 -7.96 -0.04
CA PHE A 164 11.49 -8.36 -1.44
C PHE A 164 11.06 -7.20 -2.33
N GLU A 165 11.96 -6.72 -3.18
CA GLU A 165 11.69 -5.64 -4.12
C GLU A 165 11.31 -6.20 -5.50
N TYR A 166 10.29 -5.63 -6.11
CA TYR A 166 9.83 -6.02 -7.44
C TYR A 166 9.60 -4.80 -8.30
N ASP A 167 9.94 -4.92 -9.58
CA ASP A 167 9.46 -4.03 -10.62
C ASP A 167 8.18 -4.61 -11.24
N LEU A 168 7.45 -3.83 -12.05
CA LEU A 168 6.37 -4.39 -12.87
C LEU A 168 6.85 -4.97 -14.20
N LEU A 169 6.18 -6.04 -14.61
CA LEU A 169 6.25 -6.63 -15.93
C LEU A 169 5.45 -5.75 -16.90
N ASN A 170 6.15 -4.99 -17.74
CA ASN A 170 5.60 -4.05 -18.72
C ASN A 170 4.75 -2.91 -18.10
N PRO A 171 5.37 -1.87 -17.51
CA PRO A 171 4.62 -0.69 -17.08
C PRO A 171 3.93 -0.06 -18.31
N PRO A 172 2.59 0.09 -18.33
CA PRO A 172 1.91 0.73 -19.44
C PRO A 172 2.22 2.22 -19.42
N TYR A 173 2.53 2.77 -20.59
CA TYR A 173 2.52 4.19 -20.94
C TYR A 173 3.17 5.17 -19.91
N ALA A 174 4.41 5.58 -20.23
CA ALA A 174 5.16 6.74 -19.71
C ALA A 174 6.34 6.40 -18.74
N PRO A 175 7.28 7.34 -18.51
CA PRO A 175 8.68 7.08 -18.14
C PRO A 175 8.91 6.86 -16.64
N TYR A 176 7.97 6.23 -15.96
CA TYR A 176 7.99 6.10 -14.50
C TYR A 176 8.14 4.65 -14.04
N THR A 177 8.83 4.47 -12.92
CA THR A 177 8.97 3.16 -12.30
C THR A 177 7.88 2.99 -11.25
N VAL A 178 7.23 1.84 -11.28
CA VAL A 178 6.38 1.38 -10.17
C VAL A 178 7.10 0.19 -9.53
N LYS A 179 7.22 0.23 -8.21
CA LYS A 179 7.88 -0.77 -7.39
C LYS A 179 6.91 -1.37 -6.40
N ALA A 180 7.03 -2.66 -6.13
CA ALA A 180 6.35 -3.33 -5.04
C ALA A 180 7.38 -3.87 -4.04
N LEU A 181 7.13 -3.63 -2.75
CA LEU A 181 7.94 -4.11 -1.65
C LEU A 181 7.08 -5.03 -0.78
N LEU A 182 7.54 -6.27 -0.64
CA LEU A 182 6.86 -7.30 0.14
C LEU A 182 7.73 -7.68 1.35
N ASP A 183 7.22 -7.44 2.55
CA ASP A 183 7.91 -7.77 3.80
C ASP A 183 7.28 -9.01 4.44
N TYR A 184 8.11 -10.04 4.61
CA TYR A 184 7.77 -11.28 5.29
C TYR A 184 8.60 -11.49 6.56
N THR A 185 9.45 -10.54 6.92
CA THR A 185 10.38 -10.70 8.05
C THR A 185 9.71 -10.37 9.37
N GLN A 186 9.52 -11.40 10.19
CA GLN A 186 9.19 -11.22 11.60
C GLN A 186 10.47 -11.00 12.42
N PRO A 187 10.39 -10.41 13.64
CA PRO A 187 11.56 -10.10 14.47
C PRO A 187 12.46 -11.27 14.92
N ARG A 188 12.25 -12.50 14.42
CA ARG A 188 13.06 -13.69 14.76
C ARG A 188 13.42 -14.47 13.50
N ASP A 189 14.72 -14.54 13.21
CA ASP A 189 15.53 -15.41 12.31
C ASP A 189 14.81 -16.52 11.50
N GLN A 190 13.74 -16.18 10.78
CA GLN A 190 13.15 -17.07 9.80
C GLN A 190 13.74 -16.76 8.45
N ASP A 191 14.06 -17.81 7.69
CA ASP A 191 14.43 -17.69 6.29
C ASP A 191 13.33 -16.90 5.55
N PRO A 192 13.63 -15.69 5.05
CA PRO A 192 12.64 -14.85 4.38
C PRO A 192 12.10 -15.49 3.10
N TYR A 193 12.82 -16.44 2.51
CA TYR A 193 12.36 -17.18 1.33
C TYR A 193 11.33 -18.27 1.67
N ALA A 194 11.31 -18.76 2.90
CA ALA A 194 10.36 -19.76 3.39
C ALA A 194 9.18 -19.16 4.19
N ALA A 195 9.25 -17.87 4.50
CA ALA A 195 8.21 -17.18 5.25
C ALA A 195 6.91 -17.05 4.42
N THR A 196 5.79 -17.42 5.03
CA THR A 196 4.45 -17.39 4.40
C THR A 196 3.56 -16.26 4.92
N ARG A 197 4.02 -15.59 5.98
CA ARG A 197 3.25 -14.56 6.69
C ARG A 197 3.78 -13.17 6.38
N MET A 198 3.01 -12.43 5.60
CA MET A 198 3.31 -11.06 5.24
C MET A 198 3.05 -10.12 6.41
N VAL A 199 4.01 -9.24 6.66
CA VAL A 199 3.95 -8.18 7.69
C VAL A 199 3.58 -6.85 7.05
N ARG A 200 4.08 -6.59 5.85
CA ARG A 200 3.80 -5.34 5.13
C ARG A 200 3.82 -5.55 3.62
N LEU A 201 2.90 -4.87 2.95
CA LEU A 201 2.89 -4.69 1.51
C LEU A 201 2.98 -3.21 1.19
N GLU A 202 3.78 -2.88 0.20
CA GLU A 202 3.91 -1.52 -0.29
C GLU A 202 3.99 -1.50 -1.81
N ILE A 203 3.27 -0.56 -2.44
CA ILE A 203 3.35 -0.29 -3.87
C ILE A 203 3.62 1.20 -4.04
N ARG A 204 4.72 1.55 -4.70
CA ARG A 204 5.14 2.94 -4.93
C ARG A 204 5.32 3.22 -6.40
N ARG A 205 5.06 4.46 -6.78
CA ARG A 205 5.39 5.01 -8.10
C ARG A 205 6.15 6.30 -7.91
N ASP A 206 7.12 6.54 -8.79
CA ASP A 206 7.75 7.85 -8.89
C ASP A 206 6.71 8.95 -9.14
N TYR A 207 6.99 10.17 -8.67
CA TYR A 207 6.11 11.30 -8.96
C TYR A 207 6.14 11.61 -10.45
N LEU A 208 4.95 11.86 -10.98
CA LEU A 208 4.80 12.32 -12.35
C LEU A 208 4.79 13.85 -12.37
N THR A 209 5.56 14.43 -13.28
CA THR A 209 5.43 15.86 -13.58
C THR A 209 4.07 16.12 -14.24
N PRO A 210 3.54 17.36 -14.20
CA PRO A 210 2.31 17.71 -14.92
C PRO A 210 2.36 17.37 -16.42
N GLU A 211 3.54 17.42 -17.04
CA GLU A 211 3.76 17.02 -18.44
C GLU A 211 3.60 15.50 -18.60
N GLN A 212 4.21 14.71 -17.73
CA GLN A 212 4.12 13.24 -17.77
C GLN A 212 2.69 12.76 -17.49
N LEU A 213 1.96 13.43 -16.59
CA LEU A 213 0.53 13.20 -16.37
C LEU A 213 -0.28 13.45 -17.65
N ARG A 214 -0.06 14.61 -18.30
CA ARG A 214 -0.71 14.94 -19.57
C ARG A 214 -0.40 13.93 -20.67
N GLU A 215 0.85 13.50 -20.80
CA GLU A 215 1.24 12.47 -21.78
C GLU A 215 0.58 11.11 -21.50
N ARG A 216 0.54 10.69 -20.24
CA ARG A 216 -0.14 9.45 -19.82
C ARG A 216 -1.62 9.53 -20.17
N ASP A 217 -2.28 10.61 -19.75
CA ASP A 217 -3.71 10.79 -19.93
C ASP A 217 -4.05 10.94 -21.41
N GLN A 218 -3.22 11.63 -22.21
CA GLN A 218 -3.40 11.72 -23.66
C GLN A 218 -3.22 10.36 -24.36
N LYS A 219 -2.22 9.57 -23.95
CA LYS A 219 -2.04 8.20 -24.49
C LYS A 219 -3.19 7.27 -24.10
N ARG A 220 -3.76 7.46 -22.91
CA ARG A 220 -4.83 6.63 -22.37
C ARG A 220 -6.21 7.00 -22.91
N PHE A 221 -6.53 8.29 -22.95
CA PHE A 221 -7.86 8.83 -23.24
C PHE A 221 -7.97 9.52 -24.60
N GLY A 222 -6.86 9.70 -25.32
CA GLY A 222 -6.78 10.52 -26.53
C GLY A 222 -6.71 12.02 -26.19
N ASP A 223 -6.93 12.88 -27.19
CA ASP A 223 -6.98 14.32 -26.96
C ASP A 223 -8.12 14.68 -26.00
N MET A 224 -7.80 15.33 -24.89
CA MET A 224 -8.83 15.85 -23.98
C MET A 224 -9.67 16.89 -24.72
N PRO A 225 -11.01 16.79 -24.69
CA PRO A 225 -11.86 17.80 -25.30
C PRO A 225 -11.64 19.13 -24.59
N THR A 226 -11.39 20.18 -25.36
CA THR A 226 -11.33 21.55 -24.83
C THR A 226 -12.73 22.08 -24.58
N THR A 227 -12.86 23.04 -23.66
CA THR A 227 -14.16 23.63 -23.26
C THR A 227 -14.96 24.04 -24.50
N GLY A 228 -16.12 23.41 -24.70
CA GLY A 228 -17.01 23.65 -25.84
C GLY A 228 -16.96 22.61 -26.97
N GLN A 229 -16.04 21.63 -26.94
CA GLN A 229 -16.06 20.51 -27.87
C GLN A 229 -16.96 19.36 -27.39
N LYS A 230 -17.72 18.75 -28.32
CA LYS A 230 -18.49 17.54 -28.03
C LYS A 230 -17.54 16.37 -27.78
N VAL A 231 -17.65 15.79 -26.60
CA VAL A 231 -16.98 14.56 -26.18
C VAL A 231 -17.30 13.42 -27.16
N THR A 232 -16.27 12.70 -27.62
CA THR A 232 -16.44 11.56 -28.54
C THR A 232 -16.99 10.33 -27.82
N GLN A 233 -17.71 9.46 -28.52
CA GLN A 233 -18.29 8.23 -27.94
C GLN A 233 -17.23 7.30 -27.31
N GLY A 234 -15.99 7.30 -27.80
CA GLY A 234 -14.88 6.53 -27.21
C GLY A 234 -14.52 7.00 -25.79
N TRP A 235 -14.57 8.31 -25.54
CA TRP A 235 -14.33 8.89 -24.21
C TRP A 235 -15.49 8.58 -23.25
N LEU A 236 -16.73 8.63 -23.75
CA LEU A 236 -17.91 8.21 -22.97
C LEU A 236 -17.91 6.70 -22.67
N ALA A 237 -17.38 5.86 -23.55
CA ALA A 237 -17.26 4.42 -23.32
C ALA A 237 -16.20 4.08 -22.27
N ALA A 238 -15.08 4.82 -22.24
CA ALA A 238 -14.04 4.68 -21.22
C ALA A 238 -14.54 5.06 -19.80
N ILE A 239 -15.52 5.96 -19.70
CA ILE A 239 -16.17 6.33 -18.43
C ILE A 239 -17.34 5.40 -18.08
N LYS A 240 -17.99 4.76 -19.08
CA LYS A 240 -19.20 3.94 -18.89
C LYS A 240 -18.97 2.43 -18.71
N GLN A 241 -17.73 1.94 -18.85
CA GLN A 241 -17.39 0.57 -18.43
C GLN A 241 -17.01 0.48 -16.94
N GLU A 242 -17.17 1.57 -16.17
CA GLU A 242 -17.05 1.64 -14.70
C GLU A 242 -18.34 1.28 -13.96
#